data_AF-A0A814HT44-F1
#
_entry.id   AF-A0A814HT44-F1
#
_cell.length_a   1.000
_cell.length_b   1.000
_cell.length_c   1.000
_cell.angle_alpha   90.00
_cell.angle_beta   90.00
_cell.angle_gamma   90.00
#
_symmetry.space_group_name_H-M   'P 1'
#
loop_
_entity.id
_entity.type
_entity.pdbx_description
1 polymer ?
#
loop_
_entity_poly.entity_id
_entity_poly.type
_entity_poly.pdbx_seq_one_letter_code
_entity_poly.pdbx_strand_id
1 'polypeptide(L)'
;MHGAVPAGKIFYRNMAERKAFNIIKAVPVVGHAYGAVRGVVYAAKGDMHEAKHSVILDLADLNPLRVPKNLAHGIASVTNDLDVGAWIGRRPVGKQPLGLNISPGIDGSHWCIQINGIIYQLGLDKDHDIKIRVSSKSEKSSWYERDCKAFSWYLIQKDLPYSDPEGLRNYAKSFEDCEYRALIPMGGKMNCQSFVTRMFATAANISVEKARSIILLFIPNLLF
;
A
#
# COMPACT_ATOMS: atom_id res chain seq x y z
N MET A 1 16.94 -38.06 -6.19
CA MET A 1 15.70 -37.64 -6.88
C MET A 1 15.09 -36.46 -6.14
N HIS A 2 15.46 -35.22 -6.51
CA HIS A 2 14.79 -34.03 -5.99
C HIS A 2 13.64 -33.69 -6.92
N GLY A 3 12.42 -34.06 -6.52
CA GLY A 3 11.21 -33.68 -7.23
C GLY A 3 11.10 -32.17 -7.26
N ALA A 4 11.11 -31.60 -8.46
CA ALA A 4 10.85 -30.19 -8.67
C ALA A 4 9.48 -29.85 -8.06
N VAL A 5 9.47 -29.00 -7.03
CA VAL A 5 8.23 -28.51 -6.44
C VAL A 5 7.55 -27.63 -7.49
N PRO A 6 6.29 -27.89 -7.87
CA PRO A 6 5.62 -27.10 -8.91
C PRO A 6 5.55 -25.64 -8.47
N ALA A 7 5.92 -24.73 -9.37
CA ALA A 7 6.07 -23.29 -9.11
C ALA A 7 4.84 -22.66 -8.43
N GLY A 8 3.63 -23.16 -8.71
CA GLY A 8 2.39 -22.76 -8.06
C GLY A 8 2.36 -23.05 -6.55
N LYS A 9 2.88 -24.21 -6.08
CA LYS A 9 2.92 -24.54 -4.64
C LYS A 9 3.88 -23.65 -3.87
N ILE A 10 4.98 -23.22 -4.48
CA ILE A 10 5.94 -22.27 -3.88
C ILE A 10 5.28 -20.88 -3.73
N PHE A 11 4.54 -20.46 -4.76
CA PHE A 11 3.87 -19.16 -4.78
C PHE A 11 2.77 -19.02 -3.70
N TYR A 12 1.89 -20.02 -3.57
CA TYR A 12 0.83 -20.00 -2.55
C TYR A 12 1.40 -20.02 -1.12
N ARG A 13 2.48 -20.77 -0.89
CA ARG A 13 3.14 -20.86 0.41
C ARG A 13 3.78 -19.51 0.80
N ASN A 14 4.40 -18.82 -0.15
CA ASN A 14 4.97 -17.49 0.05
C ASN A 14 3.90 -16.43 0.36
N MET A 15 2.70 -16.52 -0.24
CA MET A 15 1.62 -15.58 0.04
C MET A 15 1.03 -15.78 1.44
N ALA A 16 0.80 -17.03 1.87
CA ALA A 16 0.30 -17.34 3.21
C ALA A 16 1.28 -16.94 4.32
N GLU A 17 2.58 -17.19 4.12
CA GLU A 17 3.63 -16.77 5.05
C GLU A 17 3.70 -15.24 5.16
N ARG A 18 3.61 -14.55 4.03
CA ARG A 18 3.60 -13.08 3.99
C ARG A 18 2.37 -12.49 4.70
N LYS A 19 1.22 -13.12 4.50
CA LYS A 19 -0.01 -12.79 5.20
C LYS A 19 0.18 -12.95 6.72
N ALA A 20 0.65 -14.11 7.19
CA ALA A 20 0.94 -14.34 8.61
C ALA A 20 1.96 -13.33 9.17
N PHE A 21 2.99 -12.99 8.39
CA PHE A 21 3.95 -11.96 8.76
C PHE A 21 3.30 -10.59 8.99
N ASN A 22 2.37 -10.15 8.13
CA ASN A 22 1.69 -8.88 8.30
C ASN A 22 0.86 -8.82 9.59
N ILE A 23 0.31 -9.96 10.05
CA ILE A 23 -0.35 -10.08 11.36
C ILE A 23 0.67 -9.94 12.49
N ILE A 24 1.77 -10.70 12.42
CA ILE A 24 2.79 -10.73 13.47
C ILE A 24 3.47 -9.36 13.61
N LYS A 25 3.69 -8.66 12.49
CA LYS A 25 4.26 -7.31 12.44
C LYS A 25 3.43 -6.28 13.18
N ALA A 26 2.12 -6.51 13.32
CA ALA A 26 1.21 -5.60 14.03
C ALA A 26 1.37 -5.65 15.56
N VAL A 27 2.04 -6.67 16.11
CA VAL A 27 2.31 -6.78 17.54
C VAL A 27 3.69 -6.17 17.84
N PRO A 28 3.79 -5.12 18.68
CA PRO A 28 5.06 -4.51 19.02
C PRO A 28 6.02 -5.54 19.62
N VAL A 29 7.32 -5.36 19.39
CA VAL A 29 8.40 -6.27 19.83
C VAL A 29 8.39 -7.64 19.14
N VAL A 30 7.26 -8.35 19.12
CA VAL A 30 7.11 -9.65 18.44
C VAL A 30 7.27 -9.50 16.93
N GLY A 31 6.63 -8.48 16.36
CA GLY A 31 6.75 -8.11 14.96
C GLY A 31 8.17 -7.75 14.53
N HIS A 32 8.91 -7.07 15.42
CA HIS A 32 10.31 -6.70 15.16
C HIS A 32 11.26 -7.88 15.26
N ALA A 33 11.12 -8.70 16.30
CA ALA A 33 11.92 -9.90 16.47
C ALA A 33 11.72 -10.87 15.29
N TYR A 34 10.44 -11.11 14.93
CA TYR A 34 10.10 -11.98 13.81
C TYR A 34 10.50 -11.38 12.46
N GLY A 35 10.34 -10.06 12.28
CA GLY A 35 10.78 -9.34 11.07
C GLY A 35 12.28 -9.36 10.84
N ALA A 36 13.09 -9.25 11.90
CA ALA A 36 14.54 -9.39 11.80
C ALA A 36 14.95 -10.80 11.34
N VAL A 37 14.37 -11.84 11.95
CA VAL A 37 14.62 -13.24 11.58
C VAL A 37 14.17 -13.51 10.13
N ARG A 38 12.96 -13.09 9.77
CA ARG A 38 12.42 -13.25 8.41
C ARG A 38 13.25 -12.49 7.38
N GLY A 39 13.70 -11.29 7.71
CA GLY A 39 14.59 -10.48 6.87
C GLY A 39 15.87 -11.21 6.49
N VAL A 40 16.54 -11.82 7.48
CA VAL A 40 17.76 -12.62 7.28
C VAL A 40 17.47 -13.85 6.40
N VAL A 41 16.36 -14.55 6.65
CA VAL A 41 15.99 -15.75 5.88
C VAL A 41 15.73 -15.42 4.41
N TYR A 42 15.02 -14.34 4.08
CA TYR A 42 14.77 -13.97 2.68
C TYR A 42 16.00 -13.39 2.00
N ALA A 43 16.87 -12.69 2.73
CA ALA A 43 18.16 -12.24 2.20
C ALA A 43 19.03 -13.45 1.81
N ALA A 44 19.09 -14.48 2.65
CA ALA A 44 19.80 -15.73 2.37
C ALA A 44 19.21 -16.51 1.17
N LYS A 45 17.91 -16.36 0.89
CA LYS A 45 17.22 -16.92 -0.29
C LYS A 45 17.38 -16.07 -1.56
N GLY A 46 18.04 -14.92 -1.49
CA GLY A 46 18.21 -13.99 -2.62
C GLY A 46 16.98 -13.11 -2.90
N ASP A 47 15.91 -13.21 -2.10
CA ASP A 47 14.72 -12.35 -2.22
C ASP A 47 14.89 -11.07 -1.41
N MET A 48 15.70 -10.17 -1.96
CA MET A 48 16.03 -8.89 -1.33
C MET A 48 14.80 -7.96 -1.17
N HIS A 49 13.72 -8.22 -1.91
CA HIS A 49 12.48 -7.45 -1.80
C HIS A 49 11.75 -7.81 -0.49
N GLU A 50 11.55 -9.10 -0.22
CA GLU A 50 10.94 -9.54 1.04
C GLU A 50 11.83 -9.37 2.25
N ALA A 51 13.15 -9.48 2.06
CA ALA A 51 14.10 -9.18 3.12
C ALA A 51 13.91 -7.75 3.64
N LYS A 52 13.82 -6.77 2.73
CA LYS A 52 13.59 -5.37 3.08
C LYS A 52 12.22 -5.15 3.70
N HIS A 53 11.17 -5.72 3.12
CA HIS A 53 9.81 -5.56 3.65
C HIS A 53 9.69 -6.07 5.10
N SER A 54 10.44 -7.12 5.43
CA SER A 54 10.45 -7.75 6.75
C SER A 54 11.04 -6.87 7.85
N VAL A 55 11.95 -5.95 7.51
CA VAL A 55 12.67 -5.10 8.47
C VAL A 55 12.20 -3.63 8.50
N ILE A 56 11.20 -3.25 7.70
CA ILE A 56 10.67 -1.88 7.72
C ILE A 56 10.08 -1.58 9.10
N LEU A 57 10.61 -0.57 9.77
CA LEU A 57 10.18 -0.08 11.08
C LEU A 57 9.35 1.19 10.87
N ASP A 58 8.07 1.16 11.26
CA ASP A 58 7.28 2.38 11.47
C ASP A 58 7.30 2.67 12.97
N LEU A 59 7.84 3.82 13.38
CA LEU A 59 7.87 4.22 14.81
C LEU A 59 6.46 4.29 15.41
N ALA A 60 5.45 4.48 14.57
CA ALA A 60 4.05 4.42 14.97
C ALA A 60 3.59 3.02 15.43
N ASP A 61 4.26 1.95 15.01
CA ASP A 61 3.97 0.56 15.42
C ASP A 61 4.41 0.28 16.87
N LEU A 62 5.23 1.16 17.47
CA LEU A 62 5.62 1.07 18.87
C LEU A 62 4.57 1.64 19.84
N ASN A 63 3.48 2.23 19.34
CA ASN A 63 2.41 2.77 20.18
C ASN A 63 1.47 1.63 20.66
N PRO A 64 1.45 1.28 21.95
CA PRO A 64 0.65 0.17 22.47
C PRO A 64 -0.86 0.36 22.28
N LEU A 65 -1.35 1.60 22.18
CA LEU A 65 -2.76 1.91 21.95
C LEU A 65 -3.22 1.55 20.52
N ARG A 66 -2.28 1.40 19.59
CA ARG A 66 -2.57 1.10 18.18
C ARG A 66 -2.56 -0.40 17.89
N VAL A 67 -2.06 -1.22 18.82
CA VAL A 67 -1.88 -2.67 18.65
C VAL A 67 -3.16 -3.41 18.33
N PRO A 68 -4.29 -3.21 19.06
CA PRO A 68 -5.52 -3.95 18.75
C PRO A 68 -6.03 -3.64 17.34
N LYS A 69 -5.92 -2.38 16.92
CA LYS A 69 -6.33 -1.91 15.60
C LYS A 69 -5.41 -2.44 14.51
N ASN A 70 -4.09 -2.32 14.69
CA ASN A 70 -3.10 -2.84 13.75
C ASN A 70 -3.25 -4.36 13.59
N LEU A 71 -3.52 -5.09 14.68
CA LEU A 71 -3.75 -6.54 14.66
C LEU A 71 -5.02 -6.89 13.89
N ALA A 72 -6.13 -6.18 14.16
CA ALA A 72 -7.38 -6.35 13.40
C ALA A 72 -7.17 -6.09 11.90
N HIS A 73 -6.40 -5.05 11.54
CA HIS A 73 -6.03 -4.77 10.15
C HIS A 73 -5.13 -5.85 9.54
N GLY A 74 -4.15 -6.35 10.29
CA GLY A 74 -3.31 -7.47 9.90
C GLY A 74 -4.17 -8.67 9.56
N ILE A 75 -5.06 -9.08 10.47
CA ILE A 75 -5.98 -10.21 10.28
C ILE A 75 -6.90 -9.97 9.07
N ALA A 76 -7.46 -8.77 8.93
CA ALA A 76 -8.30 -8.40 7.80
C ALA A 76 -7.53 -8.45 6.47
N SER A 77 -6.25 -8.03 6.43
CA SER A 77 -5.43 -8.09 5.23
C SER A 77 -5.08 -9.51 4.79
N VAL A 78 -5.07 -10.46 5.73
CA VAL A 78 -4.84 -11.88 5.46
C VAL A 78 -6.08 -12.59 4.95
N THR A 79 -7.21 -12.26 5.57
CA THR A 79 -8.48 -12.95 5.36
C THR A 79 -9.25 -12.41 4.17
N ASN A 80 -9.09 -11.13 3.82
CA ASN A 80 -9.78 -10.56 2.67
C ASN A 80 -9.00 -10.76 1.38
N ASP A 81 -9.76 -10.96 0.29
CA ASP A 81 -9.26 -10.90 -1.06
C ASP A 81 -9.02 -9.43 -1.43
N LEU A 82 -7.82 -9.11 -1.94
CA LEU A 82 -7.51 -7.75 -2.39
C LEU A 82 -8.38 -7.36 -3.60
N ASP A 83 -9.00 -8.33 -4.27
CA ASP A 83 -9.80 -8.10 -5.46
C ASP A 83 -11.13 -7.35 -5.20
N VAL A 84 -11.55 -7.15 -3.94
CA VAL A 84 -12.81 -6.48 -3.60
C VAL A 84 -12.59 -5.29 -2.66
N GLY A 85 -13.25 -4.16 -2.98
CA GLY A 85 -13.27 -2.96 -2.15
C GLY A 85 -12.14 -1.98 -2.45
N ALA A 86 -11.99 -0.97 -1.58
CA ALA A 86 -10.95 0.04 -1.61
C ALA A 86 -9.86 -0.26 -0.56
N TRP A 87 -8.63 -0.36 -1.04
CA TRP A 87 -7.44 -0.64 -0.26
C TRP A 87 -6.41 0.45 -0.50
N ILE A 88 -5.75 0.93 0.57
CA ILE A 88 -4.63 1.85 0.44
C ILE A 88 -3.33 1.09 0.61
N GLY A 89 -2.44 1.23 -0.35
CA GLY A 89 -1.09 0.69 -0.31
C GLY A 89 -0.10 1.77 0.14
N ARG A 90 0.76 1.44 1.11
CA ARG A 90 1.84 2.33 1.59
C ARG A 90 3.20 1.62 1.56
N ARG A 91 4.25 2.33 1.12
CA ARG A 91 5.64 1.85 1.21
C ARG A 91 6.62 3.02 1.41
N PRO A 92 7.76 2.84 2.09
CA PRO A 92 8.78 3.90 2.20
C PRO A 92 9.33 4.34 0.84
N VAL A 93 9.69 5.63 0.71
CA VAL A 93 10.39 6.18 -0.46
C VAL A 93 11.90 5.99 -0.30
N GLY A 94 12.56 5.52 -1.37
CA GLY A 94 14.02 5.38 -1.41
C GLY A 94 14.56 4.07 -0.83
N LYS A 95 15.85 4.06 -0.45
CA LYS A 95 16.53 2.88 0.14
C LYS A 95 16.44 2.84 1.67
N GLN A 96 15.76 3.80 2.30
CA GLN A 96 15.72 3.87 3.75
C GLN A 96 14.69 2.87 4.30
N PRO A 97 15.07 2.01 5.27
CA PRO A 97 14.17 1.04 5.88
C PRO A 97 13.18 1.69 6.88
N LEU A 98 13.33 2.98 7.14
CA LEU A 98 12.51 3.75 8.06
C LEU A 98 11.58 4.67 7.26
N GLY A 99 10.27 4.47 7.40
CA GLY A 99 9.29 5.48 7.01
C GLY A 99 9.33 6.60 8.04
N LEU A 100 10.27 7.54 7.89
CA LEU A 100 10.31 8.72 8.76
C LEU A 100 9.08 9.56 8.45
N ASN A 101 8.08 9.53 9.34
CA ASN A 101 7.07 10.57 9.42
C ASN A 101 7.79 11.78 10.04
N ILE A 102 8.33 12.67 9.20
CA ILE A 102 9.19 13.77 9.64
C ILE A 102 8.37 14.82 10.38
N SER A 103 7.10 14.97 10.02
CA SER A 103 6.11 15.82 10.70
C SER A 103 4.69 15.39 10.32
N PRO A 104 3.66 15.87 11.06
CA PRO A 104 2.31 16.01 10.52
C PRO A 104 2.30 16.39 9.03
N GLY A 105 1.76 15.53 8.16
CA GLY A 105 1.61 15.83 6.73
C GLY A 105 2.78 15.55 5.82
N ILE A 106 3.93 15.22 6.38
CA ILE A 106 5.13 14.86 5.64
C ILE A 106 5.40 13.38 5.91
N ASP A 107 4.77 12.54 5.08
CA ASP A 107 5.04 11.11 5.06
C ASP A 107 6.10 10.80 4.00
N GLY A 108 7.26 10.30 4.44
CA GLY A 108 8.32 9.77 3.57
C GLY A 108 7.93 8.46 2.85
N SER A 109 6.64 8.20 2.67
CA SER A 109 6.10 7.02 2.01
C SER A 109 5.42 7.38 0.71
N HIS A 110 5.49 6.44 -0.22
CA HIS A 110 4.73 6.44 -1.44
C HIS A 110 3.41 5.69 -1.25
N TRP A 111 2.33 6.29 -1.76
CA TRP A 111 0.97 5.82 -1.60
C TRP A 111 0.38 5.40 -2.94
N CYS A 112 -0.43 4.34 -2.91
CA CYS A 112 -1.28 3.94 -4.01
C CYS A 112 -2.64 3.48 -3.47
N ILE A 113 -3.60 3.30 -4.37
CA ILE A 113 -4.93 2.78 -4.02
C ILE A 113 -5.27 1.62 -4.94
N GLN A 114 -5.87 0.59 -4.39
CA GLN A 114 -6.45 -0.51 -5.11
C GLN A 114 -7.97 -0.46 -4.95
N ILE A 115 -8.69 -0.54 -6.06
CA ILE A 115 -10.15 -0.46 -6.10
C ILE A 115 -10.63 -1.64 -6.94
N ASN A 116 -11.33 -2.58 -6.31
CA ASN A 116 -11.87 -3.79 -6.95
C ASN A 116 -10.84 -4.50 -7.85
N GLY A 117 -9.65 -4.78 -7.31
CA GLY A 117 -8.60 -5.52 -8.04
C GLY A 117 -7.77 -4.71 -9.04
N ILE A 118 -7.98 -3.39 -9.13
CA ILE A 118 -7.19 -2.50 -9.98
C ILE A 118 -6.38 -1.54 -9.12
N ILE A 119 -5.06 -1.54 -9.29
CA ILE A 119 -4.12 -0.65 -8.61
C ILE A 119 -3.94 0.62 -9.43
N TYR A 120 -4.11 1.76 -8.78
CA TYR A 120 -3.86 3.10 -9.30
C TYR A 120 -2.72 3.73 -8.52
N GLN A 121 -1.68 4.14 -9.22
CA GLN A 121 -0.46 4.67 -8.63
C GLN A 121 -0.01 5.92 -9.37
N LEU A 122 0.27 6.97 -8.60
CA LEU A 122 0.97 8.14 -9.08
C LEU A 122 2.46 7.81 -9.27
N GLY A 123 2.95 7.83 -10.48
CA GLY A 123 4.36 7.76 -10.83
C GLY A 123 4.90 9.13 -11.27
N LEU A 124 6.22 9.24 -11.33
CA LEU A 124 6.91 10.36 -11.96
C LEU A 124 7.71 9.83 -13.14
N ASP A 125 7.69 10.55 -14.26
CA ASP A 125 8.62 10.29 -15.36
C ASP A 125 9.96 11.00 -15.13
N LYS A 126 10.91 10.81 -16.05
CA LYS A 126 12.25 11.42 -16.05
C LYS A 126 12.21 12.95 -15.95
N ASP A 127 11.16 13.57 -16.49
CA ASP A 127 10.97 15.02 -16.50
C ASP A 127 10.17 15.55 -15.29
N HIS A 128 9.96 14.71 -14.26
CA HIS A 128 9.15 15.00 -13.08
C HIS A 128 7.64 15.19 -13.35
N ASP A 129 7.19 14.93 -14.56
CA ASP A 129 5.77 14.90 -14.91
C ASP A 129 5.04 13.72 -14.24
N ILE A 130 3.78 13.97 -13.85
CA ILE A 130 2.93 12.93 -13.28
C ILE A 130 2.57 11.91 -14.35
N LYS A 131 2.79 10.63 -14.05
CA LYS A 131 2.25 9.52 -14.84
C LYS A 131 1.43 8.59 -13.98
N ILE A 132 0.21 8.31 -14.43
CA ILE A 132 -0.70 7.42 -13.70
C ILE A 132 -0.50 6.00 -14.20
N ARG A 133 0.07 5.18 -13.33
CA ARG A 133 0.23 3.75 -13.55
C ARG A 133 -1.03 3.04 -13.07
N VAL A 134 -1.63 2.31 -13.99
CA VAL A 134 -2.76 1.42 -13.73
C VAL A 134 -2.30 0.00 -13.97
N SER A 135 -2.53 -0.89 -13.01
CA SER A 135 -2.22 -2.32 -13.11
C SER A 135 -3.36 -3.16 -12.54
N SER A 136 -3.64 -4.28 -13.19
CA SER A 136 -4.64 -5.27 -12.78
C SER A 136 -4.12 -6.67 -13.09
N LYS A 137 -4.75 -7.70 -12.52
CA LYS A 137 -4.46 -9.11 -12.86
C LYS A 137 -4.64 -9.41 -14.35
N SER A 138 -5.60 -8.77 -15.02
CA SER A 138 -5.97 -9.04 -16.41
C SER A 138 -5.08 -8.36 -17.45
N GLU A 139 -4.56 -7.16 -17.17
CA GLU A 139 -3.82 -6.37 -18.18
C GLU A 139 -2.32 -6.34 -17.93
N LYS A 140 -1.88 -6.34 -16.67
CA LYS A 140 -0.47 -6.17 -16.28
C LYS A 140 -0.14 -7.00 -15.06
N SER A 141 -0.41 -8.30 -15.14
CA SER A 141 -0.27 -9.26 -14.02
C SER A 141 1.08 -9.17 -13.30
N SER A 142 2.19 -9.08 -14.03
CA SER A 142 3.53 -8.98 -13.43
C SER A 142 3.75 -7.68 -12.65
N TRP A 143 3.20 -6.56 -13.12
CA TRP A 143 3.26 -5.28 -12.41
C TRP A 143 2.34 -5.30 -11.20
N TYR A 144 1.12 -5.79 -11.39
CA TYR A 144 0.13 -5.96 -10.32
C TYR A 144 0.71 -6.80 -9.18
N GLU A 145 1.26 -7.98 -9.46
CA GLU A 145 1.88 -8.84 -8.45
C GLU A 145 3.06 -8.17 -7.75
N ARG A 146 3.91 -7.48 -8.50
CA ARG A 146 5.03 -6.72 -7.94
C ARG A 146 4.53 -5.64 -7.00
N ASP A 147 3.49 -4.91 -7.38
CA ASP A 147 2.94 -3.80 -6.60
C ASP A 147 2.18 -4.34 -5.37
N CYS A 148 1.41 -5.43 -5.50
CA CYS A 148 0.84 -6.14 -4.35
C CYS A 148 1.93 -6.53 -3.33
N LYS A 149 3.12 -6.89 -3.81
CA LYS A 149 4.30 -7.21 -2.98
C LYS A 149 5.09 -5.99 -2.52
N ALA A 150 4.95 -4.83 -3.16
CA ALA A 150 5.73 -3.64 -2.83
C ALA A 150 5.13 -2.82 -1.68
N PHE A 151 3.83 -2.94 -1.45
CA PHE A 151 3.10 -2.10 -0.50
C PHE A 151 2.54 -2.92 0.67
N SER A 152 2.41 -2.25 1.82
CA SER A 152 1.54 -2.67 2.91
C SER A 152 0.12 -2.20 2.61
N TRP A 153 -0.85 -3.11 2.57
CA TRP A 153 -2.22 -2.83 2.16
C TRP A 153 -3.18 -2.75 3.35
N TYR A 154 -4.01 -1.70 3.35
CA TYR A 154 -5.00 -1.43 4.39
C TYR A 154 -6.38 -1.33 3.74
N LEU A 155 -7.28 -2.25 4.09
CA LEU A 155 -8.67 -2.18 3.65
C LEU A 155 -9.34 -0.97 4.31
N ILE A 156 -9.88 -0.07 3.48
CA ILE A 156 -10.59 1.14 3.93
C ILE A 156 -12.10 0.91 3.89
N GLN A 157 -12.60 0.35 2.79
CA GLN A 157 -14.02 0.13 2.59
C GLN A 157 -14.23 -1.10 1.71
N LYS A 158 -14.98 -2.08 2.21
CA LYS A 158 -15.25 -3.32 1.49
C LYS A 158 -16.28 -3.12 0.37
N ASP A 159 -17.38 -2.47 0.70
CA ASP A 159 -18.51 -2.30 -0.21
C ASP A 159 -18.47 -0.90 -0.82
N LEU A 160 -18.20 -0.84 -2.12
CA LEU A 160 -18.16 0.42 -2.87
C LEU A 160 -19.40 0.56 -3.75
N PRO A 161 -20.04 1.74 -3.78
CA PRO A 161 -21.17 2.00 -4.66
C PRO A 161 -20.74 2.11 -6.13
N TYR A 162 -19.46 2.38 -6.40
CA TYR A 162 -18.96 2.63 -7.74
C TYR A 162 -18.53 1.34 -8.43
N SER A 163 -19.08 1.08 -9.63
CA SER A 163 -18.93 -0.18 -10.36
C SER A 163 -18.45 -0.02 -11.81
N ASP A 164 -17.93 1.14 -12.22
CA ASP A 164 -17.46 1.39 -13.59
C ASP A 164 -15.91 1.50 -13.67
N PRO A 165 -15.19 0.39 -13.89
CA PRO A 165 -13.72 0.40 -13.95
C PRO A 165 -13.13 1.41 -14.94
N GLU A 166 -13.79 1.64 -16.08
CA GLU A 166 -13.31 2.55 -17.12
C GLU A 166 -13.47 4.02 -16.71
N GLY A 167 -14.62 4.37 -16.10
CA GLY A 167 -14.83 5.69 -15.53
C GLY A 167 -13.76 6.06 -14.48
N LEU A 168 -13.39 5.12 -13.61
CA LEU A 168 -12.29 5.33 -12.65
C LEU A 168 -10.91 5.44 -13.32
N ARG A 169 -10.66 4.72 -14.41
CA ARG A 169 -9.41 4.84 -15.17
C ARG A 169 -9.28 6.20 -15.82
N ASN A 170 -10.35 6.66 -16.46
CA ASN A 170 -10.40 7.99 -17.07
C ASN A 170 -10.23 9.09 -16.03
N TYR A 171 -10.91 8.96 -14.89
CA TYR A 171 -10.74 9.87 -13.76
C TYR A 171 -9.31 9.85 -13.20
N ALA A 172 -8.68 8.68 -13.08
CA ALA A 172 -7.30 8.60 -12.65
C ALA A 172 -6.37 9.31 -13.66
N LYS A 173 -6.58 9.07 -14.96
CA LYS A 173 -5.78 9.62 -16.05
C LYS A 173 -5.90 11.13 -16.21
N SER A 174 -7.02 11.73 -15.82
CA SER A 174 -7.18 13.20 -15.85
C SER A 174 -6.21 13.95 -14.92
N PHE A 175 -5.45 13.25 -14.09
CA PHE A 175 -4.41 13.85 -13.24
C PHE A 175 -3.01 13.83 -13.85
N GLU A 176 -2.81 13.29 -15.06
CA GLU A 176 -1.49 13.29 -15.73
C GLU A 176 -1.01 14.70 -16.09
N ASP A 177 -1.92 15.64 -16.32
CA ASP A 177 -1.60 17.04 -16.61
C ASP A 177 -1.34 17.89 -15.34
N CYS A 178 -1.41 17.28 -14.14
CA CYS A 178 -1.16 17.99 -12.90
C CYS A 178 0.35 18.06 -12.59
N GLU A 179 0.80 19.18 -12.02
CA GLU A 179 2.18 19.28 -11.52
C GLU A 179 2.34 18.52 -10.20
N TYR A 180 3.41 17.73 -10.08
CA TYR A 180 3.73 17.02 -8.84
C TYR A 180 4.28 17.96 -7.78
N ARG A 181 3.85 17.78 -6.52
CA ARG A 181 4.47 18.46 -5.37
C ARG A 181 4.61 17.53 -4.18
N ALA A 182 5.84 17.29 -3.74
CA ALA A 182 6.11 16.37 -2.64
C ALA A 182 5.48 16.77 -1.29
N LEU A 183 5.32 18.08 -1.02
CA LEU A 183 4.89 18.64 0.26
C LEU A 183 3.69 19.56 0.08
N ILE A 184 2.64 19.37 0.89
CA ILE A 184 1.38 20.16 0.98
C ILE A 184 0.92 20.72 -0.37
N PRO A 185 -0.04 20.07 -1.07
CA PRO A 185 -0.50 20.53 -2.38
C PRO A 185 -1.23 21.88 -2.27
N MET A 186 -0.50 22.99 -2.33
CA MET A 186 -1.04 24.32 -2.56
C MET A 186 -1.01 24.64 -4.06
N GLY A 187 -2.08 25.25 -4.57
CA GLY A 187 -2.14 25.80 -5.92
C GLY A 187 -2.38 24.79 -7.04
N GLY A 188 -3.27 23.80 -6.86
CA GLY A 188 -3.66 22.86 -7.93
C GLY A 188 -2.69 21.70 -8.19
N LYS A 189 -1.59 21.62 -7.43
CA LYS A 189 -0.59 20.56 -7.53
C LYS A 189 -1.06 19.26 -6.87
N MET A 190 -0.48 18.12 -7.25
CA MET A 190 -0.90 16.80 -6.77
C MET A 190 0.27 16.04 -6.12
N ASN A 191 -0.02 15.26 -5.08
CA ASN A 191 0.89 14.26 -4.52
C ASN A 191 0.21 12.91 -4.40
N CYS A 192 0.95 11.86 -4.01
CA CYS A 192 0.38 10.52 -3.96
C CYS A 192 -0.74 10.38 -2.92
N GLN A 193 -0.67 11.13 -1.81
CA GLN A 193 -1.69 11.13 -0.76
C GLN A 193 -2.98 11.80 -1.23
N SER A 194 -2.88 12.96 -1.89
CA SER A 194 -4.04 13.67 -2.43
C SER A 194 -4.68 12.90 -3.59
N PHE A 195 -3.87 12.25 -4.43
CA PHE A 195 -4.34 11.37 -5.49
C PHE A 195 -5.16 10.20 -4.92
N VAL A 196 -4.60 9.45 -3.96
CA VAL A 196 -5.28 8.34 -3.28
C VAL A 196 -6.58 8.80 -2.62
N THR A 197 -6.56 9.96 -1.96
CA THR A 197 -7.75 10.52 -1.30
C THR A 197 -8.87 10.81 -2.31
N ARG A 198 -8.53 11.42 -3.45
CA ARG A 198 -9.50 11.75 -4.52
C ARG A 198 -10.05 10.49 -5.18
N MET A 199 -9.19 9.53 -5.51
CA MET A 199 -9.61 8.23 -6.05
C MET A 199 -10.57 7.50 -5.11
N PHE A 200 -10.28 7.48 -3.81
CA PHE A 200 -11.18 6.90 -2.81
C PHE A 200 -12.51 7.65 -2.74
N ALA A 201 -12.48 8.99 -2.71
CA ALA A 201 -13.70 9.80 -2.65
C ALA A 201 -14.64 9.51 -3.83
N THR A 202 -14.08 9.43 -5.05
CA THR A 202 -14.82 9.09 -6.26
C THR A 202 -15.41 7.68 -6.17
N ALA A 203 -14.61 6.68 -5.82
CA ALA A 203 -15.07 5.29 -5.76
C ALA A 203 -16.08 5.02 -4.63
N ALA A 204 -15.97 5.73 -3.52
CA ALA A 204 -16.92 5.64 -2.41
C ALA A 204 -18.12 6.58 -2.58
N ASN A 205 -18.15 7.41 -3.62
CA ASN A 205 -19.14 8.45 -3.85
C ASN A 205 -19.37 9.36 -2.62
N ILE A 206 -18.27 9.90 -2.08
CA ILE A 206 -18.26 10.80 -0.92
C ILE A 206 -17.43 12.06 -1.22
N SER A 207 -17.56 13.09 -0.37
CA SER A 207 -16.70 14.27 -0.48
C SER A 207 -15.23 13.94 -0.20
N VAL A 208 -14.32 14.72 -0.79
CA VAL A 208 -12.88 14.58 -0.58
C VAL A 208 -12.52 14.78 0.90
N GLU A 209 -13.21 15.68 1.59
CA GLU A 209 -13.04 15.94 3.03
C GLU A 209 -13.44 14.71 3.86
N LYS A 210 -14.55 14.05 3.51
CA LYS A 210 -14.97 12.83 4.20
C LYS A 210 -14.01 11.68 3.93
N ALA A 211 -13.58 11.50 2.69
CA ALA A 211 -12.56 10.53 2.31
C ALA A 211 -11.26 10.76 3.11
N ARG A 212 -10.83 12.01 3.21
CA ARG A 212 -9.67 12.43 3.99
C ARG A 212 -9.79 12.01 5.45
N SER A 213 -10.90 12.34 6.12
CA SER A 213 -11.15 11.96 7.51
C SER A 213 -11.14 10.45 7.72
N ILE A 214 -11.72 9.69 6.80
CA ILE A 214 -11.70 8.22 6.85
C ILE A 214 -10.26 7.71 6.76
N ILE A 215 -9.49 8.17 5.77
CA ILE A 215 -8.09 7.75 5.58
C ILE A 215 -7.25 8.12 6.80
N LEU A 216 -7.45 9.31 7.38
CA LEU A 216 -6.79 9.75 8.62
C LEU A 216 -7.05 8.81 9.79
N LEU A 217 -8.28 8.30 9.93
CA LEU A 217 -8.59 7.32 10.96
C LEU A 217 -7.78 6.03 10.76
N PHE A 218 -7.58 5.59 9.52
CA PHE A 218 -6.89 4.33 9.20
C PHE A 218 -5.37 4.45 9.14
N ILE A 219 -4.84 5.62 8.79
CA ILE A 219 -3.40 5.90 8.68
C ILE A 219 -3.11 7.18 9.48
N PRO A 220 -3.06 7.10 10.82
CA PRO A 220 -3.12 8.27 11.71
C PRO A 220 -1.80 9.07 11.81
N ASN A 221 -0.99 9.06 10.75
CA ASN A 221 0.19 9.92 10.61
C ASN A 221 0.04 10.94 9.45
N LEU A 222 -1.09 10.92 8.73
CA LEU A 222 -1.47 11.99 7.83
C LEU A 222 -1.95 13.20 8.65
N LEU A 223 -1.51 14.40 8.32
CA LEU A 223 -2.13 15.65 8.77
C LEU A 223 -1.92 16.62 7.61
N PHE A 224 -2.97 17.01 6.90
CA PHE A 224 -2.84 17.75 5.63
C PHE A 224 -2.30 19.17 5.82
#